data_AF-A0A934BYW0-F1
#
_entry.id   AF-A0A934BYW0-F1
#
_cell.length_a   1.000
_cell.length_b   1.000
_cell.length_c   1.000
_cell.angle_alpha   90.00
_cell.angle_beta   90.00
_cell.angle_gamma   90.00
#
_symmetry.space_group_name_H-M   'P 1'
#
loop_
_entity.id
_entity.type
_entity.pdbx_description
1 polymer ?
#
loop_
_entity_poly.entity_id
_entity_poly.type
_entity_poly.pdbx_seq_one_letter_code
_entity_poly.pdbx_strand_id
1 'polypeptide(L)'
;MIDVFLLIGLPYLALVTALVAGVWRWRNRRYSLSARSSQFLEDRQLLWGSAPWHIGIIVVLLGHIAAAAFPQIWSAILTVPGAVFIIETIGVAASLLAIAGLCTLVVRRLTSARLQAVTTNADLIVVALLLAQILLGLITATDYRYGSVWSTGTVVPYFWSIVTLHPEMSYVADFPMLFKLHIVGGWLFILVLPFTRLIHLLAVPIHYLGRAPQLVIWNNARRRQHAVVATIKAESRRAFLKGTAGVAGATGLMALGVSEKLANFFKGPRPDPEAESELLKKKLERLQQTAQERQLELERQRSNFIFVARYGELTETKGKYFTDYAMAPGLAFKGKDGLPIVLSAKCTHLGCTVGSEVDGQGRVLCPCHISYFSIATGQPNDGAPAKLPLPPIGWALMDEAGKEVASRQPGQPLQGKVDAELLKKCGLYITKPVKSV
;
A
#
# COMPACT_ATOMS: atom_id res chain seq x y z
N MET A 1 -12.09 -6.21 -31.37
CA MET A 1 -11.37 -7.28 -30.64
C MET A 1 -9.86 -7.04 -30.61
N ILE A 2 -9.21 -6.69 -31.74
CA ILE A 2 -7.75 -6.48 -31.77
C ILE A 2 -7.30 -5.30 -30.89
N ASP A 3 -8.03 -4.17 -30.90
CA ASP A 3 -7.71 -2.99 -30.07
C ASP A 3 -7.79 -3.29 -28.57
N VAL A 4 -8.78 -4.07 -28.15
CA VAL A 4 -8.91 -4.52 -26.74
C VAL A 4 -7.69 -5.34 -26.32
N PHE A 5 -7.23 -6.26 -27.18
CA PHE A 5 -6.03 -7.01 -26.87
C PHE A 5 -4.79 -6.10 -26.85
N LEU A 6 -4.58 -5.25 -27.85
CA LEU A 6 -3.39 -4.41 -27.97
C LEU A 6 -3.28 -3.32 -26.91
N LEU A 7 -4.41 -2.76 -26.45
CA LEU A 7 -4.47 -1.62 -25.54
C LEU A 7 -4.85 -2.01 -24.10
N ILE A 8 -5.28 -3.25 -23.85
CA ILE A 8 -5.59 -3.73 -22.49
C ILE A 8 -4.84 -5.04 -22.21
N GLY A 9 -5.02 -6.05 -23.05
CA GLY A 9 -4.40 -7.38 -22.84
C GLY A 9 -2.87 -7.36 -22.86
N LEU A 10 -2.27 -6.73 -23.88
CA LEU A 10 -0.83 -6.63 -24.06
C LEU A 10 -0.14 -5.86 -22.92
N PRO A 11 -0.64 -4.69 -22.45
CA PRO A 11 -0.10 -4.04 -21.27
C PRO A 11 0.02 -4.94 -20.04
N TYR A 12 -1.05 -5.67 -19.70
CA TYR A 12 -1.02 -6.58 -18.55
C TYR A 12 -0.09 -7.77 -18.77
N LEU A 13 -0.10 -8.36 -19.96
CA LEU A 13 0.84 -9.42 -20.33
C LEU A 13 2.30 -8.94 -20.20
N ALA A 14 2.59 -7.73 -20.69
CA ALA A 14 3.90 -7.11 -20.62
C ALA A 14 4.35 -6.89 -19.17
N LEU A 15 3.49 -6.29 -18.34
CA LEU A 15 3.80 -6.01 -16.93
C LEU A 15 4.02 -7.28 -16.11
N VAL A 16 3.12 -8.26 -16.22
CA VAL A 16 3.21 -9.54 -15.50
C VAL A 16 4.47 -10.29 -15.94
N THR A 17 4.72 -10.37 -17.24
CA THR A 17 5.91 -11.06 -17.77
C THR A 17 7.19 -10.35 -17.33
N ALA A 18 7.26 -9.02 -17.44
CA ALA A 18 8.40 -8.23 -17.00
C ALA A 18 8.74 -8.48 -15.52
N LEU A 19 7.71 -8.51 -14.67
CA LEU A 19 7.86 -8.76 -13.24
C LEU A 19 8.31 -10.20 -12.95
N VAL A 20 7.54 -11.20 -13.42
CA VAL A 20 7.77 -12.61 -13.09
C VAL A 20 9.09 -13.10 -13.70
N ALA A 21 9.29 -12.89 -15.00
CA ALA A 21 10.52 -13.32 -15.68
C ALA A 21 11.73 -12.49 -15.23
N GLY A 22 11.54 -11.21 -14.90
CA GLY A 22 12.59 -10.35 -14.35
C GLY A 22 13.08 -10.83 -12.99
N VAL A 23 12.16 -11.11 -12.06
CA VAL A 23 12.48 -11.66 -10.72
C VAL A 23 13.13 -13.04 -10.85
N TRP A 24 12.60 -13.91 -11.71
CA TRP A 24 13.19 -15.22 -11.96
C TRP A 24 14.62 -15.10 -12.51
N ARG A 25 14.85 -14.25 -13.53
CA ARG A 25 16.19 -14.03 -14.09
C ARG A 25 17.15 -13.46 -13.05
N TRP A 26 16.69 -12.57 -12.18
CA TRP A 26 17.49 -12.03 -11.09
C TRP A 26 17.85 -13.06 -10.01
N ARG A 27 16.95 -13.99 -9.70
CA ARG A 27 17.25 -15.06 -8.72
C ARG A 27 18.13 -16.16 -9.31
N ASN A 28 17.81 -16.62 -10.52
CA ASN A 28 18.38 -17.83 -11.10
C ASN A 28 19.54 -17.57 -12.07
N ARG A 29 19.64 -16.37 -12.68
CA ARG A 29 20.63 -16.06 -13.73
C ARG A 29 21.30 -14.69 -13.54
N ARG A 30 21.81 -14.41 -12.34
CA ARG A 30 22.45 -13.13 -11.97
C ARG A 30 23.53 -12.68 -12.95
N TYR A 31 24.41 -13.58 -13.38
CA TYR A 31 25.49 -13.26 -14.33
C TYR A 31 25.00 -12.80 -15.70
N SER A 32 23.76 -13.13 -16.08
CA SER A 32 23.17 -12.67 -17.33
C SER A 32 22.67 -11.21 -17.28
N LEU A 33 22.61 -10.59 -16.10
CA LEU A 33 22.21 -9.20 -15.88
C LEU A 33 23.40 -8.27 -16.13
N SER A 34 23.71 -8.04 -17.40
CA SER A 34 24.84 -7.20 -17.80
C SER A 34 24.50 -6.40 -19.04
N ALA A 35 25.12 -5.23 -19.18
CA ALA A 35 25.05 -4.39 -20.37
C ALA A 35 25.66 -5.06 -21.61
N ARG A 36 26.43 -6.16 -21.45
CA ARG A 36 27.11 -6.91 -22.54
C ARG A 36 27.86 -5.95 -23.49
N SER A 37 28.85 -5.26 -22.94
CA SER A 37 29.65 -4.32 -23.72
C SER A 37 30.45 -5.06 -24.81
N SER A 38 30.40 -4.53 -26.02
CA SER A 38 31.22 -4.98 -27.15
C SER A 38 32.42 -4.07 -27.43
N GLN A 39 32.72 -3.15 -26.50
CA GLN A 39 33.76 -2.12 -26.68
C GLN A 39 35.15 -2.72 -26.87
N PHE A 40 35.46 -3.77 -26.12
CA PHE A 40 36.77 -4.41 -26.19
C PHE A 40 37.09 -4.98 -27.59
N LEU A 41 36.06 -5.42 -28.32
CA LEU A 41 36.23 -6.02 -29.66
C LEU A 41 36.44 -4.96 -30.75
N GLU A 42 35.82 -3.80 -30.57
CA GLU A 42 35.91 -2.64 -31.47
C GLU A 42 35.45 -1.38 -30.69
N ASP A 43 36.30 -0.36 -30.63
CA ASP A 43 36.08 0.85 -29.84
C ASP A 43 35.94 2.13 -30.68
N ARG A 44 36.57 2.19 -31.86
CA ARG A 44 36.71 3.40 -32.71
C ARG A 44 35.37 4.06 -33.04
N GLN A 45 34.36 3.27 -33.42
CA GLN A 45 33.03 3.78 -33.74
C GLN A 45 32.09 3.82 -32.53
N LEU A 46 32.48 3.20 -31.41
CA LEU A 46 31.58 3.03 -30.27
C LEU A 46 31.20 4.37 -29.63
N LEU A 47 32.15 5.29 -29.43
CA LEU A 47 31.86 6.56 -28.77
C LEU A 47 30.82 7.38 -29.56
N TRP A 48 31.02 7.48 -30.87
CA TRP A 48 30.17 8.22 -31.79
C TRP A 48 28.78 7.60 -31.99
N GLY A 49 28.64 6.28 -31.78
CA GLY A 49 27.32 5.65 -31.75
C GLY A 49 26.67 5.71 -30.37
N SER A 50 27.40 5.25 -29.35
CA SER A 50 26.89 5.01 -28.00
C SER A 50 26.55 6.29 -27.24
N ALA A 51 27.36 7.35 -27.34
CA ALA A 51 27.07 8.58 -26.60
C ALA A 51 25.83 9.30 -27.16
N PRO A 52 25.71 9.57 -28.48
CA PRO A 52 24.49 10.15 -29.05
C PRO A 52 23.24 9.30 -28.80
N TRP A 53 23.36 7.97 -28.95
CA TRP A 53 22.29 7.04 -28.62
C TRP A 53 21.78 7.21 -27.19
N HIS A 54 22.67 7.08 -26.20
CA HIS A 54 22.27 7.09 -24.80
C HIS A 54 21.82 8.47 -24.34
N ILE A 55 22.49 9.56 -24.75
CA ILE A 55 22.06 10.92 -24.40
C ILE A 55 20.65 11.17 -24.95
N GLY A 56 20.43 10.87 -26.23
CA GLY A 56 19.13 11.07 -26.88
C GLY A 56 18.02 10.25 -26.20
N ILE A 57 18.21 8.93 -26.05
CA ILE A 57 17.17 8.07 -25.47
C ILE A 57 16.92 8.37 -24.00
N ILE A 58 17.93 8.76 -23.21
CA ILE A 58 17.73 9.14 -21.80
C ILE A 58 16.88 10.40 -21.72
N VAL A 59 17.14 11.43 -22.53
CA VAL A 59 16.34 12.66 -22.52
C VAL A 59 14.89 12.36 -22.92
N VAL A 60 14.67 11.60 -24.00
CA VAL A 60 13.33 11.22 -24.46
C VAL A 60 12.60 10.41 -23.39
N LEU A 61 13.26 9.39 -22.82
CA LEU A 61 12.67 8.52 -21.80
C LEU A 61 12.34 9.29 -20.51
N LEU A 62 13.23 10.19 -20.07
CA LEU A 62 12.96 11.03 -18.89
C LEU A 62 11.78 11.97 -19.11
N GLY A 63 11.61 12.54 -20.31
CA GLY A 63 10.42 13.33 -20.64
C GLY A 63 9.13 12.52 -20.53
N HIS A 64 9.12 11.29 -21.08
CA HIS A 64 7.97 10.39 -20.99
C HIS A 64 7.67 9.98 -19.54
N ILE A 65 8.70 9.60 -18.77
CA ILE A 65 8.55 9.22 -17.36
C ILE A 65 8.06 10.40 -16.53
N ALA A 66 8.59 11.61 -16.76
CA ALA A 66 8.16 12.80 -16.03
C ALA A 66 6.68 13.11 -16.27
N ALA A 67 6.22 13.05 -17.53
CA ALA A 67 4.82 13.25 -17.89
C ALA A 67 3.89 12.20 -17.26
N ALA A 68 4.28 10.92 -17.31
CA ALA A 68 3.47 9.82 -16.81
C ALA A 68 3.44 9.75 -15.27
N ALA A 69 4.60 9.86 -14.61
CA ALA A 69 4.72 9.68 -13.16
C ALA A 69 4.33 10.91 -12.35
N PHE A 70 4.51 12.12 -12.91
CA PHE A 70 4.26 13.39 -12.20
C PHE A 70 3.35 14.32 -13.01
N PRO A 71 2.10 13.92 -13.31
CA PRO A 71 1.24 14.64 -14.25
C PRO A 71 0.94 16.09 -13.82
N GLN A 72 0.84 16.35 -12.51
CA GLN A 72 0.60 17.69 -11.98
C GLN A 72 1.82 18.61 -12.13
N ILE A 73 3.03 18.08 -11.88
CA ILE A 73 4.28 18.82 -12.05
C ILE A 73 4.51 19.10 -13.53
N TRP A 74 4.28 18.09 -14.38
CA TRP A 74 4.39 18.22 -15.83
C TRP A 74 3.46 19.30 -16.36
N SER A 75 2.17 19.26 -15.99
CA SER A 75 1.18 20.27 -16.39
C SER A 75 1.57 21.67 -15.93
N ALA A 76 2.07 21.82 -14.69
CA ALA A 76 2.55 23.11 -14.19
C ALA A 76 3.72 23.67 -15.01
N ILE A 77 4.69 22.83 -15.38
CA ILE A 77 5.83 23.25 -16.24
C ILE A 77 5.31 23.76 -17.59
N LEU A 78 4.35 23.08 -18.20
CA LEU A 78 3.83 23.44 -19.52
C LEU A 78 3.06 24.76 -19.53
N THR A 79 2.57 25.25 -18.38
CA THR A 79 1.92 26.57 -18.28
C THR A 79 2.90 27.74 -18.34
N VAL A 80 4.20 27.49 -18.14
CA VAL A 80 5.23 28.52 -18.24
C VAL A 80 5.38 28.96 -19.72
N PRO A 81 5.32 30.27 -20.03
CA PRO A 81 5.48 30.76 -21.39
C PRO A 81 6.77 30.24 -22.03
N GLY A 82 6.66 29.65 -23.22
CA GLY A 82 7.79 29.08 -23.97
C GLY A 82 8.22 27.66 -23.58
N ALA A 83 7.74 27.11 -22.45
CA ALA A 83 8.14 25.77 -21.99
C ALA A 83 7.76 24.67 -22.98
N VAL A 84 6.55 24.72 -23.55
CA VAL A 84 6.09 23.75 -24.56
C VAL A 84 7.03 23.73 -25.76
N PHE A 85 7.40 24.90 -26.29
CA PHE A 85 8.32 24.99 -27.44
C PHE A 85 9.70 24.41 -27.10
N ILE A 86 10.23 24.72 -25.93
CA ILE A 86 11.53 24.20 -25.47
C ILE A 86 11.49 22.67 -25.33
N ILE A 87 10.47 22.14 -24.66
CA ILE A 87 10.31 20.70 -24.43
C ILE A 87 10.16 19.92 -25.74
N GLU A 88 9.28 20.38 -26.64
CA GLU A 88 9.07 19.74 -27.94
C GLU A 88 10.35 19.77 -28.79
N THR A 89 11.06 20.90 -28.81
CA THR A 89 12.32 21.05 -29.55
C THR A 89 13.42 20.15 -28.99
N ILE A 90 13.56 20.09 -27.66
CA ILE A 90 14.50 19.18 -27.00
C ILE A 90 14.15 17.72 -27.31
N GLY A 91 12.86 17.35 -27.28
CA GLY A 91 12.40 16.00 -27.59
C GLY A 91 12.72 15.58 -29.02
N VAL A 92 12.46 16.45 -30.01
CA VAL A 92 12.80 16.21 -31.41
C VAL A 92 14.31 16.11 -31.61
N ALA A 93 15.08 17.06 -31.05
CA ALA A 93 16.54 17.05 -31.16
C ALA A 93 17.16 15.80 -30.52
N ALA A 94 16.68 15.39 -29.34
CA ALA A 94 17.11 14.17 -28.66
C ALA A 94 16.76 12.91 -29.46
N SER A 95 15.59 12.89 -30.11
CA SER A 95 15.17 11.77 -30.98
C SER A 95 16.07 11.63 -32.21
N LEU A 96 16.40 12.75 -32.88
CA LEU A 96 17.34 12.76 -34.00
C LEU A 96 18.74 12.31 -33.59
N LEU A 97 19.21 12.77 -32.43
CA LEU A 97 20.50 12.35 -31.85
C LEU A 97 20.51 10.85 -31.55
N ALA A 98 19.41 10.32 -30.99
CA ALA A 98 19.26 8.90 -30.71
C ALA A 98 19.26 8.06 -32.01
N ILE A 99 18.53 8.49 -33.05
CA ILE A 99 18.50 7.81 -34.35
C ILE A 99 19.91 7.77 -34.97
N ALA A 100 20.61 8.92 -35.01
CA ALA A 100 21.96 8.98 -35.57
C ALA A 100 22.93 8.05 -34.82
N GLY A 101 22.88 8.05 -33.49
CA GLY A 101 23.68 7.15 -32.66
C GLY A 101 23.35 5.68 -32.89
N LEU A 102 22.07 5.32 -32.93
CA LEU A 102 21.62 3.95 -33.14
C LEU A 102 21.97 3.44 -34.55
N CYS A 103 21.79 4.25 -35.59
CA CYS A 103 22.20 3.93 -36.96
C CYS A 103 23.71 3.66 -37.02
N THR A 104 24.52 4.48 -36.36
CA THR A 104 25.97 4.25 -36.26
C THR A 104 26.28 2.92 -35.57
N LEU A 105 25.58 2.58 -34.47
CA LEU A 105 25.75 1.30 -33.78
C LEU A 105 25.29 0.09 -34.62
N VAL A 106 24.25 0.25 -35.44
CA VAL A 106 23.78 -0.76 -36.41
C VAL A 106 24.87 -0.99 -37.46
N VAL A 107 25.33 0.07 -38.12
CA VAL A 107 26.40 -0.01 -39.14
C VAL A 107 27.65 -0.65 -38.55
N ARG A 108 28.07 -0.22 -37.36
CA ARG A 108 29.20 -0.81 -36.63
C ARG A 108 29.04 -2.32 -36.42
N ARG A 109 27.84 -2.78 -36.06
CA ARG A 109 27.54 -4.19 -35.82
C ARG A 109 27.50 -5.00 -37.11
N LEU A 110 27.02 -4.42 -38.20
CA LEU A 110 26.93 -5.07 -39.51
C LEU A 110 28.24 -5.07 -40.28
N THR A 111 29.19 -4.18 -39.98
CA THR A 111 30.46 -4.07 -40.72
C THR A 111 31.64 -4.79 -40.05
N SER A 112 31.60 -5.00 -38.74
CA SER A 112 32.71 -5.64 -38.01
C SER A 112 32.47 -7.14 -37.78
N ALA A 113 33.31 -7.98 -38.38
CA ALA A 113 33.27 -9.43 -38.22
C ALA A 113 33.35 -9.88 -36.74
N ARG A 114 34.14 -9.17 -35.91
CA ARG A 114 34.26 -9.46 -34.47
C ARG A 114 32.95 -9.25 -33.71
N LEU A 115 32.20 -8.22 -34.10
CA LEU A 115 30.89 -7.91 -33.50
C LEU A 115 29.82 -8.87 -33.97
N GLN A 116 29.82 -9.25 -35.24
CA GLN A 116 28.90 -10.24 -35.77
C GLN A 116 29.04 -11.58 -35.04
N ALA A 117 30.28 -12.01 -34.76
CA ALA A 117 30.57 -13.26 -34.06
C ALA A 117 29.98 -13.36 -32.63
N VAL A 118 29.70 -12.24 -31.97
CA VAL A 118 29.14 -12.20 -30.60
C VAL A 118 27.72 -11.60 -30.54
N THR A 119 27.13 -11.29 -31.69
CA THR A 119 25.78 -10.73 -31.77
C THR A 119 24.75 -11.86 -31.70
N THR A 120 23.74 -11.69 -30.85
CA THR A 120 22.62 -12.65 -30.76
C THR A 120 21.39 -12.15 -31.53
N ASN A 121 20.50 -13.06 -31.92
CA ASN A 121 19.21 -12.69 -32.53
C ASN A 121 18.40 -11.72 -31.65
N ALA A 122 18.47 -11.89 -30.33
CA ALA A 122 17.83 -10.99 -29.39
C ALA A 122 18.40 -9.56 -29.45
N ASP A 123 19.70 -9.40 -29.72
CA ASP A 123 20.30 -8.08 -29.90
C ASP A 123 19.80 -7.40 -31.17
N LEU A 124 19.64 -8.17 -32.26
CA LEU A 124 19.10 -7.65 -33.53
C LEU A 124 17.63 -7.24 -33.39
N ILE A 125 16.81 -8.07 -32.73
CA ILE A 125 15.40 -7.76 -32.45
C ILE A 125 15.29 -6.48 -31.63
N VAL A 126 16.05 -6.35 -30.54
CA VAL A 126 16.02 -5.15 -29.70
C VAL A 126 16.43 -3.91 -30.48
N VAL A 127 17.48 -3.99 -31.28
CA VAL A 127 17.95 -2.83 -32.07
C VAL A 127 16.92 -2.43 -33.12
N ALA A 128 16.29 -3.39 -33.81
CA ALA A 128 15.22 -3.13 -34.76
C ALA A 128 13.99 -2.50 -34.07
N LEU A 129 13.58 -3.04 -32.92
CA LEU A 129 12.49 -2.47 -32.13
C LEU A 129 12.80 -1.04 -31.68
N LEU A 130 14.00 -0.77 -31.15
CA LEU A 130 14.42 0.57 -30.72
C LEU A 130 14.40 1.58 -31.86
N LEU A 131 14.90 1.19 -33.05
CA LEU A 131 14.89 2.04 -34.22
C LEU A 131 13.46 2.34 -34.68
N ALA A 132 12.61 1.31 -34.78
CA ALA A 132 11.21 1.46 -35.15
C ALA A 132 10.47 2.36 -34.15
N GLN A 133 10.69 2.20 -32.85
CA GLN A 133 10.01 2.99 -31.82
C GLN A 133 10.33 4.47 -31.90
N ILE A 134 11.62 4.81 -32.08
CA ILE A 134 12.04 6.21 -32.11
C ILE A 134 11.61 6.86 -33.42
N LEU A 135 11.61 6.12 -34.54
CA LEU A 135 11.03 6.62 -35.79
C LEU A 135 9.53 6.88 -35.65
N LEU A 136 8.77 5.94 -35.10
CA LEU A 136 7.34 6.12 -34.83
C LEU A 136 7.08 7.29 -33.88
N GLY A 137 7.92 7.45 -32.85
CA GLY A 137 7.83 8.56 -31.89
C GLY A 137 8.15 9.91 -32.51
N LEU A 138 9.18 9.98 -33.36
CA LEU A 138 9.54 11.19 -34.08
C LEU A 138 8.44 11.60 -35.07
N ILE A 139 7.94 10.66 -35.87
CA ILE A 139 6.82 10.89 -36.80
C ILE A 139 5.59 11.38 -36.02
N THR A 140 5.28 10.74 -34.89
CA THR A 140 4.18 11.15 -34.02
C THR A 140 4.37 12.58 -33.53
N ALA A 141 5.56 12.94 -33.06
CA ALA A 141 5.85 14.27 -32.54
C ALA A 141 5.76 15.37 -33.62
N THR A 142 6.12 15.05 -34.87
CA THR A 142 6.05 16.00 -35.99
C THR A 142 4.64 16.14 -36.57
N ASP A 143 3.90 15.04 -36.68
CA ASP A 143 2.57 15.02 -37.30
C ASP A 143 1.48 15.46 -36.31
N TYR A 144 1.62 15.09 -35.03
CA TYR A 144 0.69 15.41 -33.94
C TYR A 144 1.35 16.34 -32.93
N ARG A 145 1.70 17.54 -33.40
CA ARG A 145 2.42 18.57 -32.64
C ARG A 145 1.77 18.85 -31.28
N TYR A 146 2.58 19.32 -30.33
CA TYR A 146 2.16 19.65 -28.96
C TYR A 146 1.75 18.41 -28.15
N GLY A 147 2.39 17.27 -28.44
CA GLY A 147 2.26 16.00 -27.73
C GLY A 147 2.40 16.13 -26.22
N SER A 148 3.32 16.96 -25.79
CA SER A 148 3.55 17.25 -24.37
C SER A 148 2.31 17.76 -23.64
N VAL A 149 1.43 18.50 -24.32
CA VAL A 149 0.21 19.11 -23.76
C VAL A 149 -0.97 18.16 -23.83
N TRP A 150 -1.37 17.71 -25.03
CA TRP A 150 -2.59 16.92 -25.18
C TRP A 150 -2.47 15.51 -24.56
N SER A 151 -1.26 14.99 -24.38
CA SER A 151 -1.03 13.69 -23.71
C SER A 151 -1.48 13.68 -22.25
N THR A 152 -1.53 14.85 -21.58
CA THR A 152 -1.99 14.99 -20.20
C THR A 152 -3.47 14.61 -20.02
N GLY A 153 -4.28 14.79 -21.07
CA GLY A 153 -5.71 14.44 -21.07
C GLY A 153 -6.04 13.10 -21.72
N THR A 154 -5.05 12.39 -22.28
CA THR A 154 -5.27 11.17 -23.08
C THR A 154 -4.33 10.03 -22.68
N VAL A 155 -3.07 10.09 -23.08
CA VAL A 155 -2.08 9.01 -22.88
C VAL A 155 -1.76 8.81 -21.40
N VAL A 156 -1.63 9.90 -20.64
CA VAL A 156 -1.35 9.88 -19.21
C VAL A 156 -2.49 9.19 -18.43
N PRO A 157 -3.78 9.59 -18.56
CA PRO A 157 -4.86 8.88 -17.91
C PRO A 157 -5.03 7.44 -18.44
N TYR A 158 -4.80 7.17 -19.72
CA TYR A 158 -4.72 5.78 -20.24
C TYR A 158 -3.68 4.94 -19.48
N PHE A 159 -2.44 5.44 -19.36
CA PHE A 159 -1.38 4.75 -18.63
C PHE A 159 -1.77 4.47 -17.18
N TRP A 160 -2.34 5.47 -16.48
CA TRP A 160 -2.80 5.30 -15.11
C TRP A 160 -3.96 4.32 -14.99
N SER A 161 -4.90 4.30 -15.94
CA SER A 161 -6.01 3.34 -15.99
C SER A 161 -5.53 1.88 -15.98
N ILE A 162 -4.44 1.59 -16.70
CA ILE A 162 -3.80 0.26 -16.70
C ILE A 162 -3.20 -0.05 -15.32
N VAL A 163 -2.43 0.89 -14.76
CA VAL A 163 -1.70 0.71 -13.50
C VAL A 163 -2.64 0.61 -12.29
N THR A 164 -3.76 1.33 -12.29
CA THR A 164 -4.78 1.27 -11.22
C THR A 164 -5.75 0.10 -11.39
N LEU A 165 -5.55 -0.77 -12.40
CA LEU A 165 -6.38 -1.94 -12.68
C LEU A 165 -7.84 -1.60 -13.09
N HIS A 166 -8.05 -0.40 -13.62
CA HIS A 166 -9.32 0.06 -14.19
C HIS A 166 -9.07 0.47 -15.66
N PRO A 167 -8.84 -0.49 -16.57
CA PRO A 167 -8.36 -0.18 -17.91
C PRO A 167 -9.41 0.56 -18.74
N GLU A 168 -9.06 1.76 -19.19
CA GLU A 168 -9.91 2.61 -20.02
C GLU A 168 -9.21 2.92 -21.35
N MET A 169 -9.47 2.10 -22.37
CA MET A 169 -8.84 2.30 -23.69
C MET A 169 -9.43 3.47 -24.48
N SER A 170 -10.59 4.01 -24.09
CA SER A 170 -11.26 5.15 -24.74
C SER A 170 -10.37 6.37 -24.88
N TYR A 171 -9.47 6.61 -23.92
CA TYR A 171 -8.50 7.70 -23.94
C TYR A 171 -7.55 7.68 -25.16
N VAL A 172 -7.33 6.51 -25.77
CA VAL A 172 -6.39 6.35 -26.89
C VAL A 172 -7.00 5.59 -28.09
N ALA A 173 -8.26 5.16 -28.00
CA ALA A 173 -8.91 4.31 -28.99
C ALA A 173 -9.08 5.00 -30.35
N ASP A 174 -9.28 6.32 -30.37
CA ASP A 174 -9.56 7.07 -31.59
C ASP A 174 -8.30 7.62 -32.27
N PHE A 175 -7.11 7.35 -31.72
CA PHE A 175 -5.87 7.81 -32.32
C PHE A 175 -5.54 7.06 -33.62
N PRO A 176 -4.80 7.70 -34.54
CA PRO A 176 -4.34 7.05 -35.77
C PRO A 176 -3.45 5.84 -35.51
N MET A 177 -3.40 4.91 -36.47
CA MET A 177 -2.69 3.64 -36.32
C MET A 177 -1.20 3.81 -35.99
N LEU A 178 -0.52 4.79 -36.60
CA LEU A 178 0.89 5.09 -36.32
C LEU A 178 1.13 5.41 -34.83
N PHE A 179 0.21 6.15 -34.22
CA PHE A 179 0.27 6.47 -32.80
C PHE A 179 0.02 5.24 -31.92
N LYS A 180 -1.01 4.44 -32.25
CA LYS A 180 -1.29 3.18 -31.56
C LYS A 180 -0.10 2.23 -31.62
N LEU A 181 0.59 2.16 -32.76
CA LEU A 181 1.81 1.37 -32.93
C LEU A 181 2.94 1.85 -32.02
N HIS A 182 3.07 3.16 -31.78
CA HIS A 182 4.03 3.69 -30.81
C HIS A 182 3.70 3.25 -29.37
N ILE A 183 2.42 3.29 -28.97
CA ILE A 183 1.98 2.78 -27.66
C ILE A 183 2.24 1.27 -27.52
N VAL A 184 1.83 0.49 -28.53
CA VAL A 184 2.04 -0.96 -28.57
C VAL A 184 3.52 -1.29 -28.50
N GLY A 185 4.37 -0.57 -29.24
CA GLY A 185 5.82 -0.71 -29.20
C GLY A 185 6.40 -0.44 -27.81
N GLY A 186 5.87 0.56 -27.09
CA GLY A 186 6.19 0.82 -25.69
C GLY A 186 5.95 -0.40 -24.79
N TRP A 187 4.77 -1.03 -24.90
CA TRP A 187 4.45 -2.24 -24.15
C TRP A 187 5.28 -3.45 -24.58
N LEU A 188 5.61 -3.57 -25.86
CA LEU A 188 6.52 -4.62 -26.35
C LEU A 188 7.92 -4.50 -25.72
N PHE A 189 8.44 -3.29 -25.48
CA PHE A 189 9.72 -3.15 -24.76
C PHE A 189 9.64 -3.71 -23.34
N ILE A 190 8.58 -3.41 -22.61
CA ILE A 190 8.37 -3.95 -21.27
C ILE A 190 8.28 -5.48 -21.31
N LEU A 191 7.55 -6.03 -22.30
CA LEU A 191 7.42 -7.47 -22.49
C LEU A 191 8.76 -8.17 -22.76
N VAL A 192 9.61 -7.61 -23.62
CA VAL A 192 10.91 -8.23 -23.99
C VAL A 192 12.05 -7.88 -23.03
N LEU A 193 11.84 -6.91 -22.13
CA LEU A 193 12.83 -6.44 -21.14
C LEU A 193 13.51 -7.57 -20.36
N PRO A 194 12.80 -8.55 -19.75
CA PRO A 194 13.42 -9.58 -18.92
C PRO A 194 14.22 -10.60 -19.73
N PHE A 195 14.05 -10.68 -21.06
CA PHE A 195 14.70 -11.68 -21.90
C PHE A 195 15.91 -11.15 -22.68
N THR A 196 16.06 -9.82 -22.72
CA THR A 196 17.04 -9.17 -23.59
C THR A 196 18.11 -8.43 -22.79
N ARG A 197 19.00 -7.72 -23.50
CA ARG A 197 19.98 -6.83 -22.87
C ARG A 197 19.33 -5.60 -22.24
N LEU A 198 18.08 -5.25 -22.58
CA LEU A 198 17.39 -4.05 -22.05
C LEU A 198 17.32 -4.01 -20.52
N ILE A 199 17.42 -5.16 -19.86
CA ILE A 199 17.50 -5.27 -18.40
C ILE A 199 18.59 -4.39 -17.76
N HIS A 200 19.64 -4.02 -18.49
CA HIS A 200 20.66 -3.09 -18.01
C HIS A 200 20.10 -1.69 -17.66
N LEU A 201 18.95 -1.31 -18.23
CA LEU A 201 18.22 -0.10 -17.87
C LEU A 201 17.87 -0.07 -16.37
N LEU A 202 17.63 -1.23 -15.74
CA LEU A 202 17.32 -1.31 -14.31
C LEU A 202 18.57 -1.25 -13.42
N ALA A 203 19.77 -1.29 -14.01
CA ALA A 203 21.04 -1.35 -13.31
C ALA A 203 21.80 0.00 -13.32
N VAL A 204 21.08 1.14 -13.38
CA VAL A 204 21.71 2.47 -13.29
C VAL A 204 22.41 2.60 -11.93
N PRO A 205 23.72 2.88 -11.90
CA PRO A 205 24.51 2.85 -10.67
C PRO A 205 24.34 4.12 -9.82
N ILE A 206 23.11 4.53 -9.53
CA ILE A 206 22.80 5.75 -8.74
C ILE A 206 23.48 5.70 -7.36
N HIS A 207 23.54 4.52 -6.74
CA HIS A 207 24.18 4.29 -5.46
C HIS A 207 25.70 4.55 -5.48
N TYR A 208 26.35 4.51 -6.66
CA TYR A 208 27.79 4.77 -6.79
C TYR A 208 28.15 6.20 -6.36
N LEU A 209 27.26 7.18 -6.58
CA LEU A 209 27.48 8.58 -6.20
C LEU A 209 27.68 8.78 -4.70
N GLY A 210 27.11 7.90 -3.86
CA GLY A 210 27.25 7.95 -2.40
C GLY A 210 28.12 6.86 -1.79
N ARG A 211 28.63 5.94 -2.62
CA ARG A 211 29.38 4.76 -2.19
C ARG A 211 30.84 5.12 -1.95
N ALA A 212 31.44 4.55 -0.90
CA ALA A 212 32.88 4.69 -0.67
C ALA A 212 33.69 4.06 -1.82
N PRO A 213 34.83 4.65 -2.21
CA PRO A 213 35.68 4.10 -3.29
C PRO A 213 36.11 2.66 -3.03
N GLN A 214 36.49 2.35 -1.79
CA GLN A 214 36.91 1.01 -1.38
C GLN A 214 35.73 0.21 -0.80
N LEU A 215 35.45 -0.97 -1.37
CA LEU A 215 34.62 -1.98 -0.72
C LEU A 215 35.48 -3.13 -0.26
N VAL A 216 35.32 -3.51 1.01
CA VAL A 216 35.99 -4.66 1.60
C VAL A 216 34.93 -5.69 1.97
N ILE A 217 35.01 -6.88 1.36
CA ILE A 217 34.14 -8.01 1.69
C ILE A 217 34.92 -8.94 2.62
N TRP A 218 34.43 -9.11 3.85
CA TRP A 218 35.11 -9.89 4.88
C TRP A 218 34.59 -11.32 4.93
N ASN A 219 35.47 -12.31 4.77
CA ASN A 219 35.12 -13.74 4.91
C ASN A 219 35.20 -14.27 6.35
N ASN A 220 35.73 -13.47 7.30
CA ASN A 220 35.88 -13.85 8.71
C ASN A 220 34.81 -13.15 9.57
N ALA A 221 34.00 -13.92 10.30
CA ALA A 221 32.91 -13.44 11.15
C ALA A 221 33.37 -12.40 12.19
N ARG A 222 34.57 -12.54 12.76
CA ARG A 222 35.12 -11.58 13.74
C ARG A 222 35.42 -10.22 13.11
N ARG A 223 36.06 -10.21 11.93
CA ARG A 223 36.33 -8.97 11.19
C ARG A 223 35.05 -8.32 10.67
N ARG A 224 34.05 -9.12 10.31
CA ARG A 224 32.71 -8.64 9.96
C ARG A 224 32.04 -7.91 11.13
N GLN A 225 32.12 -8.44 12.36
CA GLN A 225 31.55 -7.78 13.54
C GLN A 225 32.23 -6.43 13.83
N HIS A 226 33.57 -6.37 13.83
CA HIS A 226 34.29 -5.11 14.02
C HIS A 226 34.00 -4.08 12.92
N ALA A 227 33.91 -4.52 11.67
CA ALA A 227 33.54 -3.67 10.54
C ALA A 227 32.09 -3.15 10.68
N VAL A 228 31.15 -3.99 11.10
CA VAL A 228 29.75 -3.60 11.35
C VAL A 228 29.67 -2.52 12.43
N VAL A 229 30.40 -2.67 13.54
CA VAL A 229 30.46 -1.65 14.60
C VAL A 229 31.07 -0.33 14.09
N ALA A 230 32.13 -0.41 13.28
CA ALA A 230 32.74 0.77 12.66
C ALA A 230 31.81 1.47 11.67
N THR A 231 31.07 0.72 10.84
CA THR A 231 30.05 1.28 9.94
C THR A 231 28.89 1.88 10.70
N ILE A 232 28.39 1.25 11.76
CA ILE A 232 27.33 1.83 12.61
C ILE A 232 27.78 3.18 13.19
N LYS A 233 29.05 3.27 13.63
CA LYS A 233 29.61 4.53 14.16
C LYS A 233 29.82 5.59 13.08
N ALA A 234 30.13 5.20 11.85
CA ALA A 234 30.25 6.11 10.72
C ALA A 234 28.87 6.57 10.19
N GLU A 235 27.91 5.66 10.13
CA GLU A 235 26.52 5.94 9.77
C GLU A 235 25.83 6.82 10.81
N SER A 236 26.09 6.62 12.11
CA SER A 236 25.54 7.48 13.16
C SER A 236 26.07 8.91 13.06
N ARG A 237 27.36 9.10 12.79
CA ARG A 237 27.95 10.43 12.51
C ARG A 237 27.37 11.07 11.25
N ARG A 238 27.18 10.28 10.18
CA ARG A 238 26.58 10.77 8.93
C ARG A 238 25.10 11.12 9.12
N ALA A 239 24.36 10.33 9.87
CA ALA A 239 22.97 10.58 10.23
C ALA A 239 22.84 11.83 11.12
N PHE A 240 23.75 12.00 12.07
CA PHE A 240 23.84 13.22 12.87
C PHE A 240 24.05 14.45 11.97
N LEU A 241 25.08 14.44 11.12
CA LEU A 241 25.38 15.55 10.19
C LEU A 241 24.24 15.84 9.21
N LYS A 242 23.60 14.80 8.65
CA LYS A 242 22.41 14.96 7.80
C LYS A 242 21.23 15.54 8.58
N GLY A 243 21.03 15.10 9.81
CA GLY A 243 20.04 15.66 10.72
C GLY A 243 20.32 17.14 11.00
N THR A 244 21.57 17.50 11.32
CA THR A 244 21.96 18.89 11.57
C THR A 244 21.76 19.77 10.33
N ALA A 245 22.17 19.29 9.15
CA ALA A 245 21.97 20.00 7.87
C ALA A 245 20.48 20.11 7.50
N GLY A 246 19.69 19.06 7.75
CA GLY A 246 18.25 19.05 7.54
C GLY A 246 17.52 20.04 8.45
N VAL A 247 17.90 20.12 9.72
CA VAL A 247 17.38 21.11 10.67
C VAL A 247 17.77 22.52 10.24
N ALA A 248 19.03 22.76 9.89
CA ALA A 248 19.48 24.07 9.40
C ALA A 248 18.75 24.49 8.11
N GLY A 249 18.55 23.56 7.16
CA GLY A 249 17.80 23.78 5.94
C GLY A 249 16.32 24.05 6.20
N ALA A 250 15.68 23.32 7.11
CA ALA A 250 14.30 23.54 7.51
C ALA A 250 14.12 24.91 8.17
N THR A 251 15.02 25.31 9.08
CA THR A 251 15.03 26.63 9.71
C THR A 251 15.23 27.74 8.66
N GLY A 252 16.13 27.54 7.69
CA GLY A 252 16.33 28.49 6.58
C GLY A 252 15.12 28.62 5.67
N LEU A 253 14.45 27.50 5.33
CA LEU A 253 13.23 27.50 4.53
C LEU A 253 12.03 28.13 5.27
N MET A 254 11.97 27.97 6.59
CA MET A 254 11.00 28.68 7.43
C MET A 254 11.28 30.18 7.47
N ALA A 255 12.55 30.59 7.54
CA ALA A 255 12.94 32.01 7.49
C ALA A 255 12.66 32.67 6.12
N LEU A 256 12.62 31.90 5.04
CA LEU A 256 12.33 32.36 3.67
C LEU A 256 10.83 32.29 3.29
N GLY A 257 9.94 31.94 4.23
CA GLY A 257 8.49 31.93 3.98
C GLY A 257 7.99 30.81 3.04
N VAL A 258 8.83 29.82 2.72
CA VAL A 258 8.45 28.67 1.86
C VAL A 258 7.49 27.72 2.60
N SER A 259 7.53 27.72 3.93
CA SER A 259 6.66 26.93 4.80
C SER A 259 5.18 27.23 4.57
N GLU A 260 4.81 28.49 4.30
CA GLU A 260 3.42 28.88 4.08
C GLU A 260 2.89 28.37 2.73
N LYS A 261 3.69 28.44 1.66
CA LYS A 261 3.33 27.88 0.35
C LYS A 261 3.27 26.36 0.37
N LEU A 262 4.21 25.71 1.06
CA LEU A 262 4.21 24.25 1.23
C LEU A 262 3.04 23.76 2.10
N ALA A 263 2.71 24.50 3.17
CA ALA A 263 1.55 24.19 3.99
C ALA A 263 0.23 24.34 3.22
N ASN A 264 0.10 25.38 2.40
CA ASN A 264 -1.08 25.57 1.55
C ASN A 264 -1.20 24.51 0.44
N PHE A 265 -0.08 23.98 -0.05
CA PHE A 265 -0.05 22.85 -1.00
C PHE A 265 -0.63 21.56 -0.40
N PHE A 266 -0.32 21.23 0.85
CA PHE A 266 -0.87 20.04 1.52
C PHE A 266 -2.28 20.23 2.09
N LYS A 267 -2.71 21.48 2.33
CA LYS A 267 -4.03 21.79 2.91
C LYS A 267 -5.17 21.77 1.89
N GLY A 268 -4.88 21.71 0.59
CA GLY A 268 -5.89 21.73 -0.47
C GLY A 268 -6.62 23.09 -0.57
N PRO A 269 -7.58 23.22 -1.51
CA PRO A 269 -8.38 24.45 -1.66
C PRO A 269 -9.15 24.76 -0.37
N ARG A 270 -9.19 26.03 0.03
CA ARG A 270 -9.99 26.45 1.19
C ARG A 270 -11.48 26.19 0.88
N PRO A 271 -12.20 25.43 1.72
CA PRO A 271 -13.64 25.28 1.56
C PRO A 271 -14.33 26.64 1.71
N ASP A 272 -15.46 26.79 1.03
CA ASP A 272 -16.38 27.92 1.23
C ASP A 272 -16.77 28.03 2.72
N PRO A 273 -16.84 29.24 3.32
CA PRO A 273 -17.26 29.46 4.71
C PRO A 273 -18.44 28.60 5.21
N GLU A 274 -19.44 28.34 4.36
CA GLU A 274 -20.57 27.46 4.72
C GLU A 274 -20.14 26.00 4.90
N ALA A 275 -19.32 25.47 3.99
CA ALA A 275 -18.78 24.12 4.05
C ALA A 275 -17.83 23.93 5.25
N GLU A 276 -17.07 24.98 5.62
CA GLU A 276 -16.22 24.97 6.82
C GLU A 276 -17.06 24.91 8.11
N SER A 277 -18.13 25.70 8.21
CA SER A 277 -19.07 25.69 9.34
C SER A 277 -19.74 24.33 9.54
N GLU A 278 -20.23 23.72 8.46
CA GLU A 278 -20.78 22.36 8.42
C GLU A 278 -19.78 21.32 8.95
N LEU A 279 -18.53 21.38 8.47
CA LEU A 279 -17.48 20.46 8.88
C LEU A 279 -17.13 20.63 10.37
N LEU A 280 -17.06 21.88 10.85
CA LEU A 280 -16.76 22.18 12.25
C LEU A 280 -17.88 21.72 13.19
N LYS A 281 -19.15 21.86 12.80
CA LYS A 281 -20.29 21.30 13.55
C LYS A 281 -20.19 19.78 13.66
N LYS A 282 -19.97 19.06 12.56
CA LYS A 282 -19.78 17.60 12.57
C LYS A 282 -18.59 17.17 13.43
N LYS A 283 -17.49 17.94 13.41
CA LYS A 283 -16.34 17.70 14.29
C LYS A 283 -16.68 17.91 15.75
N LEU A 284 -17.41 18.98 16.08
CA LEU A 284 -17.82 19.28 17.45
C LEU A 284 -18.73 18.18 18.01
N GLU A 285 -19.73 17.74 17.24
CA GLU A 285 -20.63 16.64 17.61
C GLU A 285 -19.84 15.35 17.88
N ARG A 286 -18.89 14.99 17.00
CA ARG A 286 -18.04 13.82 17.20
C ARG A 286 -17.16 13.92 18.45
N LEU A 287 -16.61 15.10 18.74
CA LEU A 287 -15.81 15.33 19.94
C LEU A 287 -16.67 15.23 21.20
N GLN A 288 -17.89 15.77 21.18
CA GLN A 288 -18.83 15.66 22.29
C GLN A 288 -19.24 14.21 22.54
N GLN A 289 -19.53 13.43 21.49
CA GLN A 289 -19.81 11.99 21.60
C GLN A 289 -18.62 11.24 22.21
N THR A 290 -17.40 11.49 21.71
CA THR A 290 -16.18 10.86 22.24
C THR A 290 -15.94 11.23 23.71
N ALA A 291 -16.20 12.48 24.09
CA ALA A 291 -16.06 12.92 25.47
C ALA A 291 -17.10 12.25 26.39
N GLN A 292 -18.35 12.11 25.94
CA GLN A 292 -19.40 11.39 26.66
C GLN A 292 -19.06 9.90 26.83
N GLU A 293 -18.59 9.24 25.77
CA GLU A 293 -18.13 7.84 25.84
C GLU A 293 -17.01 7.67 26.86
N ARG A 294 -16.03 8.60 26.87
CA ARG A 294 -14.91 8.54 27.81
C ARG A 294 -15.33 8.79 29.25
N GLN A 295 -16.31 9.68 29.46
CA GLN A 295 -16.89 9.92 30.78
C GLN A 295 -17.59 8.66 31.32
N LEU A 296 -18.38 7.97 30.48
CA LEU A 296 -19.02 6.70 30.83
C LEU A 296 -18.01 5.60 31.13
N GLU A 297 -16.91 5.51 30.37
CA GLU A 297 -15.82 4.57 30.63
C GLU A 297 -15.18 4.81 32.01
N LEU A 298 -14.93 6.08 32.37
CA LEU A 298 -14.37 6.44 33.68
C LEU A 298 -15.32 6.10 34.83
N GLU A 299 -16.62 6.37 34.67
CA GLU A 299 -17.65 6.03 35.67
C GLU A 299 -17.74 4.51 35.89
N ARG A 300 -17.66 3.74 34.80
CA ARG A 300 -17.63 2.27 34.84
C ARG A 300 -16.37 1.75 35.52
N GLN A 301 -15.20 2.31 35.23
CA GLN A 301 -13.94 1.89 35.85
C GLN A 301 -13.88 2.19 37.35
N ARG A 302 -14.56 3.25 37.81
CA ARG A 302 -14.70 3.61 39.23
C ARG A 302 -15.67 2.70 39.98
N SER A 303 -16.66 2.14 39.31
CA SER A 303 -17.69 1.29 39.91
C SER A 303 -17.16 -0.13 40.16
N ASN A 304 -17.48 -0.71 41.32
CA ASN A 304 -17.13 -2.11 41.61
C ASN A 304 -18.16 -3.11 41.05
N PHE A 305 -19.38 -2.63 40.81
CA PHE A 305 -20.50 -3.38 40.27
C PHE A 305 -21.20 -2.55 39.20
N ILE A 306 -21.58 -3.16 38.08
CA ILE A 306 -22.36 -2.51 37.02
C ILE A 306 -23.65 -3.30 36.84
N PHE A 307 -24.79 -2.61 36.97
CA PHE A 307 -26.11 -3.21 36.79
C PHE A 307 -26.32 -3.68 35.35
N VAL A 308 -26.82 -4.90 35.18
CA VAL A 308 -27.12 -5.52 33.88
C VAL A 308 -28.62 -5.54 33.63
N ALA A 309 -29.37 -6.22 34.51
CA ALA A 309 -30.81 -6.41 34.40
C ALA A 309 -31.37 -6.93 35.73
N ARG A 310 -32.69 -6.87 35.91
CA ARG A 310 -33.33 -7.66 36.97
C ARG A 310 -33.30 -9.13 36.59
N TYR A 311 -33.08 -10.02 37.56
CA TYR A 311 -32.99 -11.46 37.28
C TYR A 311 -34.26 -12.00 36.62
N GLY A 312 -35.44 -11.49 36.98
CA GLY A 312 -36.72 -11.84 36.34
C GLY A 312 -36.84 -11.47 34.86
N GLU A 313 -35.98 -10.58 34.33
CA GLU A 313 -35.96 -10.21 32.91
C GLU A 313 -35.10 -11.15 32.06
N LEU A 314 -34.32 -12.04 32.69
CA LEU A 314 -33.45 -12.97 31.99
C LEU A 314 -34.24 -14.19 31.51
N THR A 315 -33.98 -14.60 30.28
CA THR A 315 -34.60 -15.78 29.67
C THR A 315 -33.54 -16.81 29.28
N GLU A 316 -33.96 -18.06 29.09
CA GLU A 316 -33.09 -19.14 28.62
C GLU A 316 -32.85 -19.07 27.10
N THR A 317 -33.75 -18.40 26.37
CA THR A 317 -33.79 -18.41 24.89
C THR A 317 -33.32 -17.11 24.24
N LYS A 318 -33.31 -15.99 24.98
CA LYS A 318 -32.88 -14.68 24.50
C LYS A 318 -32.02 -13.96 25.53
N GLY A 319 -30.79 -13.65 25.14
CA GLY A 319 -29.82 -12.96 25.98
C GLY A 319 -30.08 -11.46 26.05
N LYS A 320 -29.82 -10.88 27.23
CA LYS A 320 -29.83 -9.43 27.43
C LYS A 320 -28.45 -8.86 27.12
N TYR A 321 -28.38 -7.96 26.15
CA TYR A 321 -27.15 -7.20 25.91
C TYR A 321 -26.90 -6.19 27.02
N PHE A 322 -25.64 -6.08 27.40
CA PHE A 322 -25.14 -5.03 28.25
C PHE A 322 -23.75 -4.60 27.77
N THR A 323 -23.23 -3.52 28.34
CA THR A 323 -21.86 -3.06 28.10
C THR A 323 -21.02 -3.39 29.33
N ASP A 324 -19.80 -3.89 29.15
CA ASP A 324 -18.89 -4.25 30.24
C ASP A 324 -18.00 -3.07 30.71
N TYR A 325 -16.99 -3.37 31.53
CA TYR A 325 -16.03 -2.37 32.04
C TYR A 325 -15.10 -1.79 30.98
N ALA A 326 -14.89 -2.51 29.87
CA ALA A 326 -14.04 -2.12 28.76
C ALA A 326 -14.84 -1.51 27.60
N MET A 327 -16.09 -1.09 27.85
CA MET A 327 -17.04 -0.62 26.84
C MET A 327 -17.34 -1.66 25.74
N ALA A 328 -17.11 -2.95 26.02
CA ALA A 328 -17.39 -4.04 25.09
C ALA A 328 -18.77 -4.66 25.35
N PRO A 329 -19.42 -5.24 24.33
CA PRO A 329 -20.73 -5.85 24.50
C PRO A 329 -20.62 -7.18 25.27
N GLY A 330 -21.54 -7.39 26.20
CA GLY A 330 -21.74 -8.62 26.96
C GLY A 330 -23.17 -9.14 26.78
N LEU A 331 -23.37 -10.42 27.10
CA LEU A 331 -24.66 -11.11 27.05
C LEU A 331 -24.93 -11.82 28.37
N ALA A 332 -26.15 -11.65 28.89
CA ALA A 332 -26.63 -12.34 30.08
C ALA A 332 -27.85 -13.20 29.76
N PHE A 333 -27.84 -14.45 30.25
CA PHE A 333 -28.91 -15.44 30.10
C PHE A 333 -29.30 -16.01 31.46
N LYS A 334 -30.48 -16.61 31.52
CA LYS A 334 -30.86 -17.50 32.61
C LYS A 334 -30.36 -18.91 32.31
N GLY A 335 -29.58 -19.49 33.21
CA GLY A 335 -29.11 -20.87 33.11
C GLY A 335 -30.20 -21.87 33.52
N LYS A 336 -30.09 -23.10 33.00
CA LYS A 336 -30.99 -24.22 33.36
C LYS A 336 -30.88 -24.64 34.83
N ASP A 337 -29.74 -24.34 35.46
CA ASP A 337 -29.47 -24.50 36.89
C ASP A 337 -30.09 -23.38 37.75
N GLY A 338 -30.79 -22.42 37.14
CA GLY A 338 -31.34 -21.26 37.81
C GLY A 338 -30.32 -20.17 38.10
N LEU A 339 -29.06 -20.29 37.66
CA LEU A 339 -28.05 -19.25 37.87
C LEU A 339 -27.89 -18.37 36.62
N PRO A 340 -27.47 -17.10 36.77
CA PRO A 340 -27.10 -16.27 35.62
C PRO A 340 -25.90 -16.85 34.86
N ILE A 341 -26.00 -16.84 33.54
CA ILE A 341 -24.88 -17.08 32.62
C ILE A 341 -24.51 -15.73 32.02
N VAL A 342 -23.28 -15.27 32.26
CA VAL A 342 -22.80 -13.98 31.78
C VAL A 342 -21.52 -14.16 30.97
N LEU A 343 -21.57 -13.79 29.70
CA LEU A 343 -20.51 -13.98 28.72
C LEU A 343 -20.19 -12.67 28.00
N SER A 344 -18.99 -12.55 27.46
CA SER A 344 -18.70 -11.52 26.45
C SER A 344 -19.47 -11.82 25.17
N ALA A 345 -20.08 -10.80 24.59
CA ALA A 345 -20.69 -10.88 23.26
C ALA A 345 -19.68 -10.58 22.15
N LYS A 346 -18.39 -10.42 22.47
CA LYS A 346 -17.33 -10.18 21.50
C LYS A 346 -16.76 -11.50 21.01
N CYS A 347 -16.94 -11.79 19.73
CA CYS A 347 -16.38 -12.97 19.09
C CYS A 347 -14.85 -12.98 19.19
N THR A 348 -14.26 -14.14 19.52
CA THR A 348 -12.82 -14.33 19.69
C THR A 348 -12.02 -14.39 18.39
N HIS A 349 -12.68 -14.33 17.23
CA HIS A 349 -12.02 -14.28 15.91
C HIS A 349 -11.62 -12.86 15.51
N LEU A 350 -12.60 -12.00 15.19
CA LEU A 350 -12.38 -10.62 14.72
C LEU A 350 -13.09 -9.56 15.60
N GLY A 351 -13.71 -9.97 16.70
CA GLY A 351 -14.38 -9.04 17.61
C GLY A 351 -15.80 -8.60 17.20
N CYS A 352 -16.42 -9.25 16.22
CA CYS A 352 -17.84 -9.02 15.90
C CYS A 352 -18.75 -9.27 17.11
N THR A 353 -19.84 -8.52 17.23
CA THR A 353 -20.88 -8.76 18.22
C THR A 353 -21.65 -10.04 17.86
N VAL A 354 -21.68 -10.99 18.79
CA VAL A 354 -22.45 -12.24 18.69
C VAL A 354 -23.92 -11.96 18.97
N GLY A 355 -24.82 -12.65 18.26
CA GLY A 355 -26.27 -12.54 18.41
C GLY A 355 -26.78 -12.94 19.81
N SER A 356 -27.99 -12.51 20.13
CA SER A 356 -28.63 -12.76 21.44
C SER A 356 -29.61 -13.94 21.45
N GLU A 357 -30.01 -14.43 20.29
CA GLU A 357 -30.99 -15.51 20.18
C GLU A 357 -30.30 -16.88 20.28
N VAL A 358 -30.89 -17.75 21.11
CA VAL A 358 -30.38 -19.10 21.36
C VAL A 358 -31.11 -20.08 20.45
N ASP A 359 -30.35 -20.89 19.72
CA ASP A 359 -30.89 -21.95 18.87
C ASP A 359 -31.39 -23.16 19.67
N GLY A 360 -32.03 -24.12 19.00
CA GLY A 360 -32.53 -25.35 19.64
C GLY A 360 -31.45 -26.24 20.27
N GLN A 361 -30.17 -25.94 20.06
CA GLN A 361 -29.02 -26.64 20.63
C GLN A 361 -28.37 -25.86 21.79
N GLY A 362 -28.92 -24.71 22.20
CA GLY A 362 -28.35 -23.89 23.27
C GLY A 362 -27.17 -23.04 22.83
N ARG A 363 -27.12 -22.59 21.57
CA ARG A 363 -26.00 -21.83 21.00
C ARG A 363 -26.46 -20.49 20.44
N VAL A 364 -25.55 -19.52 20.44
CA VAL A 364 -25.73 -18.20 19.84
C VAL A 364 -24.91 -18.04 18.57
N LEU A 365 -25.47 -17.37 17.57
CA LEU A 365 -24.86 -17.18 16.24
C LEU A 365 -24.03 -15.89 16.17
N CYS A 366 -22.80 -16.00 15.67
CA CYS A 366 -22.02 -14.86 15.17
C CYS A 366 -22.24 -14.68 13.66
N PRO A 367 -22.82 -13.55 13.20
CA PRO A 367 -23.24 -13.38 11.81
C PRO A 367 -22.08 -13.22 10.82
N CYS A 368 -20.86 -12.87 11.28
CA CYS A 368 -19.74 -12.56 10.39
C CYS A 368 -19.24 -13.76 9.55
N HIS A 369 -19.15 -14.96 10.15
CA HIS A 369 -18.73 -16.20 9.46
C HIS A 369 -19.48 -17.42 10.01
N ILE A 370 -20.72 -17.24 10.46
CA ILE A 370 -21.64 -18.29 10.88
C ILE A 370 -21.02 -19.21 11.96
N SER A 371 -20.36 -18.60 12.95
CA SER A 371 -19.81 -19.34 14.10
C SER A 371 -20.86 -19.42 15.21
N TYR A 372 -21.16 -20.62 15.68
CA TYR A 372 -22.09 -20.86 16.79
C TYR A 372 -21.30 -21.06 18.08
N PHE A 373 -21.68 -20.36 19.15
CA PHE A 373 -21.07 -20.49 20.46
C PHE A 373 -22.07 -21.06 21.46
N SER A 374 -21.68 -22.09 22.22
CA SER A 374 -22.50 -22.64 23.30
C SER A 374 -22.69 -21.59 24.41
N ILE A 375 -23.92 -21.36 24.87
CA ILE A 375 -24.16 -20.44 26.00
C ILE A 375 -23.63 -21.01 27.31
N ALA A 376 -23.54 -22.33 27.45
CA ALA A 376 -23.12 -22.96 28.70
C ALA A 376 -21.60 -22.88 28.92
N THR A 377 -20.82 -23.02 27.83
CA THR A 377 -19.35 -23.13 27.90
C THR A 377 -18.62 -22.02 27.16
N GLY A 378 -19.34 -21.20 26.37
CA GLY A 378 -18.76 -20.24 25.45
C GLY A 378 -18.07 -20.89 24.24
N GLN A 379 -17.96 -22.22 24.15
CA GLN A 379 -17.15 -22.89 23.13
C GLN A 379 -17.75 -22.74 21.72
N PRO A 380 -16.94 -22.41 20.70
CA PRO A 380 -17.38 -22.40 19.32
C PRO A 380 -17.63 -23.83 18.81
N ASN A 381 -18.47 -23.96 17.77
CA ASN A 381 -18.68 -25.23 17.08
C ASN A 381 -17.43 -25.68 16.29
N ASP A 382 -17.31 -27.00 16.10
CA ASP A 382 -16.23 -27.57 15.29
C ASP A 382 -16.25 -27.02 13.85
N GLY A 383 -15.06 -26.74 13.33
CA GLY A 383 -14.87 -26.12 12.02
C GLY A 383 -15.06 -24.60 11.97
N ALA A 384 -15.50 -23.95 13.06
CA ALA A 384 -15.62 -22.49 13.08
C ALA A 384 -14.24 -21.79 12.97
N PRO A 385 -14.18 -20.59 12.36
CA PRO A 385 -12.98 -19.75 12.38
C PRO A 385 -12.56 -19.31 13.79
N ALA A 386 -13.51 -19.07 14.70
CA ALA A 386 -13.22 -18.81 16.10
C ALA A 386 -12.71 -20.09 16.79
N LYS A 387 -11.54 -20.01 17.43
CA LYS A 387 -10.88 -21.15 18.11
C LYS A 387 -10.96 -21.10 19.63
N LEU A 388 -11.38 -19.98 20.20
CA LEU A 388 -11.44 -19.75 21.64
C LEU A 388 -12.88 -19.53 22.09
N PRO A 389 -13.27 -19.96 23.31
CA PRO A 389 -14.59 -19.73 23.84
C PRO A 389 -14.85 -18.24 24.09
N LEU A 390 -16.12 -17.83 24.07
CA LEU A 390 -16.52 -16.53 24.57
C LEU A 390 -16.11 -16.39 26.05
N PRO A 391 -15.33 -15.36 26.42
CA PRO A 391 -14.89 -15.19 27.80
C PRO A 391 -16.07 -15.05 28.76
N PRO A 392 -16.14 -15.84 29.85
CA PRO A 392 -17.11 -15.60 30.90
C PRO A 392 -16.80 -14.31 31.66
N ILE A 393 -17.85 -13.61 32.08
CA ILE A 393 -17.74 -12.36 32.87
C ILE A 393 -18.25 -12.66 34.28
N GLY A 394 -17.51 -12.19 35.29
CA GLY A 394 -17.91 -12.35 36.70
C GLY A 394 -19.17 -11.56 37.02
N TRP A 395 -20.02 -12.14 37.86
CA TRP A 395 -21.31 -11.55 38.21
C TRP A 395 -21.63 -11.69 39.70
N ALA A 396 -22.49 -10.78 40.17
CA ALA A 396 -23.07 -10.76 41.52
C ALA A 396 -24.58 -10.50 41.42
N LEU A 397 -25.32 -11.16 42.30
CA LEU A 397 -26.75 -10.94 42.51
C LEU A 397 -26.94 -10.17 43.80
N MET A 398 -27.65 -9.05 43.71
CA MET A 398 -27.93 -8.18 44.85
C MET A 398 -29.43 -8.12 45.13
N ASP A 399 -29.80 -8.12 46.40
CA ASP A 399 -31.20 -7.90 46.82
C ASP A 399 -31.62 -6.42 46.64
N GLU A 400 -32.89 -6.12 46.92
CA GLU A 400 -33.43 -4.75 46.82
C GLU A 400 -32.75 -3.76 47.78
N ALA A 401 -32.10 -4.25 48.84
CA ALA A 401 -31.32 -3.43 49.78
C ALA A 401 -29.85 -3.24 49.33
N GLY A 402 -29.46 -3.78 48.17
CA GLY A 402 -28.11 -3.69 47.61
C GLY A 402 -27.09 -4.63 48.27
N LYS A 403 -27.55 -5.63 49.03
CA LYS A 403 -26.67 -6.63 49.66
C LYS A 403 -26.42 -7.79 48.71
N GLU A 404 -25.17 -8.21 48.61
CA GLU A 404 -24.76 -9.37 47.79
C GLU A 404 -25.33 -10.67 48.38
N VAL A 405 -26.14 -11.36 47.58
CA VAL A 405 -26.79 -12.64 47.92
C VAL A 405 -25.95 -13.82 47.43
N ALA A 406 -25.46 -13.72 46.19
CA ALA A 406 -24.59 -14.71 45.57
C ALA A 406 -23.72 -14.09 44.48
N SER A 407 -22.50 -14.58 44.30
CA SER A 407 -21.60 -14.15 43.22
C SER A 407 -20.75 -15.28 42.69
N ARG A 408 -20.29 -15.11 41.45
CA ARG A 408 -19.41 -16.08 40.78
C ARG A 408 -18.42 -15.36 39.89
N GLN A 409 -17.13 -15.52 40.22
CA GLN A 409 -16.04 -15.11 39.33
C GLN A 409 -15.71 -16.23 38.33
N PRO A 410 -15.15 -15.89 37.14
CA PRO A 410 -14.65 -16.88 36.20
C PRO A 410 -13.67 -17.85 36.87
N GLY A 411 -13.94 -19.16 36.78
CA GLY A 411 -13.07 -20.20 37.33
C GLY A 411 -13.13 -20.39 38.86
N GLN A 412 -13.98 -19.64 39.58
CA GLN A 412 -14.17 -19.80 41.03
C GLN A 412 -15.51 -20.47 41.38
N PRO A 413 -15.61 -21.15 42.53
CA PRO A 413 -16.88 -21.69 43.01
C PRO A 413 -17.87 -20.57 43.34
N LEU A 414 -19.17 -20.91 43.31
CA LEU A 414 -20.25 -20.02 43.71
C LEU A 414 -20.07 -19.59 45.18
N GLN A 415 -20.12 -18.29 45.43
CA GLN A 415 -20.13 -17.72 46.78
C GLN A 415 -21.54 -17.28 47.13
N GLY A 416 -22.03 -17.61 48.32
CA GLY A 416 -23.39 -17.27 48.79
C GLY A 416 -24.39 -18.43 48.77
N LYS A 417 -25.61 -18.18 49.26
CA LYS A 417 -26.72 -19.16 49.28
C LYS A 417 -27.78 -18.73 48.28
N VAL A 418 -28.20 -19.67 47.43
CA VAL A 418 -29.16 -19.40 46.36
C VAL A 418 -30.50 -20.00 46.75
N ASP A 419 -31.47 -19.13 46.99
CA ASP A 419 -32.86 -19.51 47.20
C ASP A 419 -33.68 -19.05 45.97
N ALA A 420 -34.41 -19.98 45.35
CA ALA A 420 -35.11 -19.77 44.08
C ALA A 420 -36.20 -18.70 44.15
N GLU A 421 -36.78 -18.47 45.34
CA GLU A 421 -37.82 -17.47 45.55
C GLU A 421 -37.21 -16.06 45.75
N LEU A 422 -36.02 -15.98 46.35
CA LEU A 422 -35.27 -14.75 46.56
C LEU A 422 -34.67 -14.23 45.24
N LEU A 423 -34.19 -15.14 44.37
CA LEU A 423 -33.57 -14.82 43.08
C LEU A 423 -34.44 -13.95 42.18
N LYS A 424 -35.76 -14.16 42.17
CA LYS A 424 -36.70 -13.42 41.30
C LYS A 424 -36.71 -11.91 41.57
N LYS A 425 -36.33 -11.49 42.78
CA LYS A 425 -36.28 -10.08 43.21
C LYS A 425 -34.88 -9.46 43.09
N CYS A 426 -33.87 -10.25 42.77
CA CYS A 426 -32.49 -9.78 42.72
C CYS A 426 -32.16 -9.02 41.41
N GLY A 427 -31.28 -8.03 41.51
CA GLY A 427 -30.59 -7.42 40.38
C GLY A 427 -29.33 -8.20 40.02
N LEU A 428 -29.10 -8.41 38.72
CA LEU A 428 -27.83 -8.93 38.20
C LEU A 428 -26.86 -7.78 37.95
N TYR A 429 -25.67 -7.92 38.50
CA TYR A 429 -24.55 -7.01 38.31
C TYR A 429 -23.35 -7.76 37.77
N ILE A 430 -22.56 -7.15 36.88
CA ILE A 430 -21.20 -7.64 36.61
C ILE A 430 -20.25 -7.11 37.67
N THR A 431 -19.23 -7.90 37.97
CA THR A 431 -18.19 -7.57 38.93
C THR A 431 -16.89 -7.22 38.21
N LYS A 432 -16.10 -6.32 38.78
CA LYS A 432 -14.78 -5.99 38.25
C LYS A 432 -13.90 -7.25 38.12
N PRO A 433 -13.21 -7.49 36.99
CA PRO A 433 -12.36 -8.65 36.84
C PRO A 433 -11.22 -8.63 37.87
N VAL A 434 -11.04 -9.75 38.58
CA VAL A 434 -9.91 -9.93 39.50
C VAL A 434 -8.64 -9.96 38.64
N LYS A 435 -7.71 -9.02 38.85
CA LYS A 435 -6.39 -9.07 38.20
C LYS A 435 -5.73 -10.39 38.62
N SER A 436 -5.48 -11.29 37.68
CA SER A 436 -4.52 -12.36 37.88
C SER A 436 -3.17 -11.70 38.17
N VAL A 437 -2.65 -11.90 39.39
CA VAL A 437 -1.29 -11.49 39.79
C VAL A 437 -0.28 -12.28 38.97
#